data_AF-A0AAT9PVD5-F1
#
_entry.id   AF-A0AAT9PVD5-F1
#
_cell.length_a   1.000
_cell.length_b   1.000
_cell.length_c   1.000
_cell.angle_alpha   90.00
_cell.angle_beta   90.00
_cell.angle_gamma   90.00
#
_symmetry.space_group_name_H-M   'P 1'
#
loop_
_entity.id
_entity.type
_entity.pdbx_description
1 polymer ?
#
loop_
_entity_poly.entity_id
_entity_poly.type
_entity_poly.pdbx_seq_one_letter_code
_entity_poly.pdbx_strand_id
1 'polypeptide(L)'
;MRKIDSFFESSLSNCNTLQLSLIPNIPGKEETVNHKLVSYNLKETVSGYLLELNLENLETKEQYTFTYNDIQKIEENRASTHQNQKYYIYCLNRRLYNDKHSDTLLDGRNLAVSYENNSYIDTYRIMTSK
;
A
#
# COMPACT_ATOMS: atom_id res chain seq x y z
N MET A 1 -10.75 13.54 4.69
CA MET A 1 -9.55 12.79 4.25
C MET A 1 -9.51 12.82 2.72
N ARG A 2 -8.34 12.86 2.08
CA ARG A 2 -8.28 12.83 0.60
C ARG A 2 -8.79 11.46 0.13
N LYS A 3 -9.71 11.45 -0.84
CA LYS A 3 -10.21 10.21 -1.46
C LYS A 3 -9.02 9.49 -2.09
N ILE A 4 -8.94 8.17 -1.96
CA ILE A 4 -7.95 7.40 -2.72
C ILE A 4 -8.15 7.67 -4.21
N ASP A 5 -7.02 7.71 -4.91
CA ASP A 5 -6.98 7.97 -6.34
C ASP A 5 -7.80 6.93 -7.12
N SER A 6 -8.84 7.39 -7.81
CA SER A 6 -9.69 6.55 -8.66
C SER A 6 -8.90 5.84 -9.77
N PHE A 7 -7.74 6.38 -10.17
CA PHE A 7 -6.85 5.74 -11.13
C PHE A 7 -6.21 4.47 -10.56
N PHE A 8 -5.90 4.45 -9.27
CA PHE A 8 -5.31 3.26 -8.63
C PHE A 8 -6.29 2.08 -8.61
N GLU A 9 -7.54 2.30 -8.20
CA GLU A 9 -8.58 1.26 -8.19
C GLU A 9 -8.89 0.75 -9.60
N SER A 10 -8.89 1.66 -10.59
CA SER A 10 -9.01 1.28 -12.00
C SER A 10 -7.84 0.40 -12.47
N SER A 11 -6.61 0.73 -12.08
CA SER A 11 -5.42 -0.07 -12.41
C SER A 11 -5.46 -1.46 -11.78
N LEU A 12 -5.88 -1.59 -10.51
CA LEU A 12 -6.09 -2.90 -9.87
C LEU A 12 -7.18 -3.71 -10.57
N SER A 13 -8.28 -3.07 -10.98
CA SER A 13 -9.43 -3.77 -11.57
C SER A 13 -9.16 -4.26 -12.99
N ASN A 14 -8.20 -3.66 -13.70
CA ASN A 14 -7.88 -3.96 -15.09
C ASN A 14 -6.50 -4.62 -15.27
N CYS A 15 -5.81 -4.98 -14.19
CA CYS A 15 -4.50 -5.61 -14.30
C CYS A 15 -4.60 -7.10 -14.59
N ASN A 16 -3.68 -7.59 -15.42
CA ASN A 16 -3.46 -9.02 -15.65
C ASN A 16 -2.46 -9.57 -14.64
N THR A 17 -1.42 -8.78 -14.33
CA THR A 17 -0.43 -9.14 -13.32
C THR A 17 -0.13 -7.98 -12.40
N LEU A 18 0.34 -8.34 -11.20
CA LEU A 18 0.72 -7.42 -10.16
C LEU A 18 2.06 -7.85 -9.55
N GLN A 19 2.97 -6.90 -9.44
CA GLN A 19 4.24 -7.03 -8.71
C GLN A 19 4.19 -6.08 -7.52
N LEU A 20 4.73 -6.51 -6.38
CA LEU A 20 4.67 -5.71 -5.17
C LEU A 20 5.90 -5.89 -4.28
N SER A 21 6.25 -4.83 -3.55
CA SER A 21 7.23 -4.91 -2.47
C SER A 21 6.59 -5.49 -1.21
N LEU A 22 7.20 -6.50 -0.62
CA LEU A 22 6.79 -7.08 0.67
C LEU A 22 7.45 -6.32 1.83
N ILE A 23 8.64 -5.77 1.59
CA ILE A 23 9.40 -4.99 2.57
C ILE A 23 9.29 -3.50 2.21
N PRO A 24 8.93 -2.62 3.17
CA PRO A 24 8.86 -1.20 2.89
C PRO A 24 10.23 -0.57 2.71
N ASN A 25 10.27 0.56 2.01
CA ASN A 25 11.40 1.46 1.81
C ASN A 25 12.53 0.91 0.93
N ILE A 26 12.72 -0.41 0.85
CA ILE A 26 13.81 -1.07 0.14
C ILE A 26 13.24 -1.80 -1.08
N PRO A 27 13.71 -1.52 -2.31
CA PRO A 27 13.39 -2.37 -3.46
C PRO A 27 14.00 -3.76 -3.29
N GLY A 28 13.18 -4.79 -3.45
CA GLY A 28 13.59 -6.18 -3.25
C GLY A 28 13.29 -7.08 -4.44
N LYS A 29 13.74 -8.34 -4.36
CA LYS A 29 13.53 -9.36 -5.40
C LYS A 29 12.06 -9.72 -5.58
N GLU A 30 11.27 -9.54 -4.54
CA GLU A 30 9.83 -9.74 -4.58
C GLU A 30 9.12 -8.78 -5.56
N GLU A 31 9.70 -7.61 -5.84
CA GLU A 31 9.16 -6.67 -6.84
C GLU A 31 9.29 -7.21 -8.28
N THR A 32 9.97 -8.33 -8.50
CA THR A 32 10.02 -8.99 -9.82
C THR A 32 9.09 -10.19 -9.94
N VAL A 33 8.47 -10.62 -8.84
CA VAL A 33 7.59 -11.80 -8.83
C VAL A 33 6.21 -11.39 -9.33
N ASN A 34 5.73 -12.08 -10.37
CA ASN A 34 4.41 -11.81 -10.93
C ASN A 34 3.32 -12.56 -10.17
N HIS A 35 2.31 -11.81 -9.76
CA HIS A 35 1.11 -12.34 -9.12
C HIS A 35 -0.10 -12.09 -10.02
N LYS A 36 -1.06 -13.00 -9.98
CA LYS A 36 -2.41 -12.73 -10.43
C LYS A 36 -3.20 -12.15 -9.27
N LEU A 37 -3.86 -11.02 -9.51
CA LEU A 37 -4.81 -10.46 -8.56
C LEU A 37 -6.13 -11.21 -8.68
N VAL A 38 -6.52 -11.93 -7.62
CA VAL A 38 -7.78 -12.69 -7.57
C VAL A 38 -8.93 -11.77 -7.15
N SER A 39 -8.70 -10.95 -6.12
CA SER A 39 -9.62 -9.91 -5.67
C SER A 39 -8.89 -8.91 -4.79
N TYR A 40 -9.49 -7.74 -4.59
CA TYR A 40 -9.02 -6.74 -3.64
C TYR A 40 -10.17 -6.19 -2.81
N ASN A 41 -9.84 -5.68 -1.62
CA ASN A 41 -10.77 -4.95 -0.76
C ASN A 41 -10.06 -3.69 -0.26
N LEU A 42 -10.65 -2.52 -0.52
CA LEU A 42 -10.14 -1.24 -0.09
C LEU A 42 -11.15 -0.57 0.83
N LYS A 43 -10.73 -0.27 2.06
CA LYS A 43 -11.62 0.24 3.11
C LYS A 43 -11.00 1.43 3.83
N GLU A 44 -11.80 2.47 4.07
CA GLU A 44 -11.41 3.59 4.94
C GLU A 44 -11.50 3.19 6.42
N THR A 45 -10.53 3.63 7.21
CA THR A 45 -10.41 3.38 8.65
C THR A 45 -10.14 4.69 9.39
N VAL A 46 -10.13 4.65 10.73
CA VAL A 46 -9.85 5.84 11.57
C VAL A 46 -8.46 6.43 11.37
N SER A 47 -7.51 5.64 10.85
CA SER A 47 -6.10 5.98 10.74
C SER A 47 -5.60 5.97 9.30
N GLY A 48 -6.47 5.97 8.29
CA GLY A 48 -6.08 5.86 6.87
C GLY A 48 -6.91 4.81 6.15
N TYR A 49 -6.38 4.19 5.10
CA TYR A 49 -7.04 3.09 4.41
C TYR A 49 -6.37 1.75 4.68
N LEU A 50 -7.14 0.68 4.54
CA LEU A 50 -6.69 -0.69 4.56
C LEU A 50 -6.95 -1.29 3.17
N LEU A 51 -5.90 -1.86 2.56
CA LEU A 51 -5.97 -2.55 1.29
C LEU A 51 -5.59 -4.01 1.49
N GLU A 52 -6.51 -4.91 1.22
CA GLU A 52 -6.28 -6.36 1.17
C GLU A 52 -6.21 -6.79 -0.29
N LEU A 53 -5.14 -7.51 -0.65
CA LEU A 53 -4.93 -8.10 -1.96
C LEU A 53 -4.92 -9.62 -1.81
N ASN A 54 -5.85 -10.30 -2.48
CA ASN A 54 -5.83 -11.76 -2.60
C ASN A 54 -5.08 -12.11 -3.87
N LEU A 55 -3.96 -12.81 -3.71
CA LEU A 55 -2.97 -13.00 -4.75
C LEU A 55 -2.73 -14.49 -5.01
N GLU A 56 -2.44 -14.82 -6.26
CA GLU A 56 -1.88 -16.11 -6.65
C GLU A 56 -0.49 -15.87 -7.26
N ASN A 57 0.55 -16.49 -6.69
CA ASN A 57 1.88 -16.49 -7.27
C ASN A 57 1.87 -17.32 -8.57
N LEU A 58 2.25 -16.72 -9.69
CA LEU A 58 2.16 -17.39 -10.99
C LEU A 58 3.17 -18.55 -11.16
N GLU A 59 4.29 -18.50 -10.45
CA GLU A 59 5.34 -19.52 -10.47
C GLU A 59 5.04 -20.67 -9.52
N THR A 60 4.73 -20.39 -8.25
CA THR A 60 4.53 -21.41 -7.21
C THR A 60 3.09 -21.91 -7.12
N LYS A 61 2.13 -21.17 -7.70
CA LYS A 61 0.68 -21.39 -7.55
C LYS A 61 0.14 -21.22 -6.13
N GLU A 62 0.97 -20.74 -5.22
CA GLU A 62 0.55 -20.43 -3.85
C GLU A 62 -0.39 -19.23 -3.84
N GLN A 63 -1.43 -19.32 -3.03
CA GLN A 63 -2.37 -18.24 -2.81
C GLN A 63 -2.21 -17.67 -1.41
N TYR A 64 -2.23 -16.35 -1.31
CA TYR A 64 -2.12 -15.66 -0.03
C TYR A 64 -2.74 -14.28 -0.09
N THR A 65 -3.03 -13.74 1.09
CA THR A 65 -3.51 -12.37 1.25
C THR A 65 -2.36 -11.49 1.70
N PHE A 66 -2.13 -10.39 1.01
CA PHE A 66 -1.21 -9.35 1.43
C PHE A 66 -1.99 -8.08 1.81
N THR A 67 -1.64 -7.47 2.94
CA THR A 67 -2.39 -6.34 3.49
C THR A 67 -1.49 -5.13 3.68
N TYR A 68 -1.92 -3.98 3.15
CA TYR A 68 -1.39 -2.67 3.50
C TYR A 68 -2.32 -2.02 4.50
N ASN A 69 -1.79 -1.68 5.67
CA ASN A 69 -2.53 -1.01 6.73
C ASN A 69 -2.15 0.46 6.81
N ASP A 70 -3.07 1.29 7.31
CA ASP A 70 -2.83 2.71 7.57
C ASP A 70 -2.27 3.45 6.36
N ILE A 71 -2.81 3.18 5.18
CA ILE A 71 -2.44 3.89 3.95
C ILE A 71 -2.89 5.33 4.06
N GLN A 72 -1.95 6.25 3.91
CA GLN A 72 -2.15 7.69 4.01
C GLN A 72 -2.21 8.37 2.67
N LYS A 73 -1.46 7.81 1.71
CA LYS A 73 -1.36 8.32 0.37
C LYS A 73 -1.02 7.20 -0.58
N ILE A 74 -1.58 7.29 -1.77
CA ILE A 74 -1.16 6.53 -2.94
C ILE A 74 -0.70 7.56 -3.97
N GLU A 75 0.46 7.34 -4.57
CA GLU A 75 1.02 8.22 -5.58
C GLU A 75 1.46 7.42 -6.80
N GLU A 76 0.99 7.82 -7.97
CA GLU A 76 1.49 7.27 -9.23
C GLU A 76 2.93 7.73 -9.49
N ASN A 77 3.78 6.80 -9.88
CA ASN A 77 5.13 7.10 -10.30
C ASN A 77 5.12 7.72 -11.71
N ARG A 78 5.87 8.81 -11.92
CA ARG A 78 5.99 9.49 -13.21
C ARG A 78 6.49 8.62 -14.37
N ALA A 79 7.14 7.50 -14.06
CA ALA A 79 7.61 6.52 -15.05
C ALA A 79 6.54 5.50 -15.45
N SER A 80 5.31 5.62 -14.95
CA SER A 80 4.17 4.82 -15.41
C SER A 80 3.95 4.97 -16.92
N THR A 81 3.65 3.87 -17.57
CA THR A 81 3.37 3.77 -19.01
C THR A 81 1.98 3.18 -19.22
N HIS A 82 1.43 3.25 -20.43
CA HIS A 82 0.12 2.67 -20.73
C HIS A 82 -0.01 1.17 -20.40
N GLN A 83 1.10 0.43 -20.39
CA GLN A 83 1.14 -1.01 -20.11
C GLN A 83 1.47 -1.31 -18.64
N ASN A 84 2.33 -0.50 -18.01
CA ASN A 84 2.83 -0.71 -16.66
C ASN A 84 2.60 0.53 -15.81
N GLN A 85 1.73 0.43 -14.81
CA GLN A 85 1.41 1.51 -13.88
C GLN A 85 2.09 1.21 -12.54
N LYS A 86 2.95 2.11 -12.08
CA LYS A 86 3.67 1.96 -10.81
C LYS A 86 3.13 2.95 -9.79
N TYR A 87 2.85 2.47 -8.59
CA TYR A 87 2.34 3.24 -7.47
C TYR A 87 3.25 3.12 -6.26
N TYR A 88 3.41 4.22 -5.54
CA TYR A 88 3.93 4.25 -4.18
C TYR A 88 2.77 4.26 -3.19
N ILE A 89 2.82 3.35 -2.22
CA ILE A 89 1.83 3.23 -1.15
C ILE A 89 2.50 3.68 0.15
N TYR A 90 2.04 4.78 0.72
CA TYR A 90 2.60 5.38 1.92
C TYR A 90 1.75 4.97 3.12
N CYS A 91 2.30 4.11 3.97
CA CYS A 91 1.64 3.57 5.15
C CYS A 91 2.21 4.20 6.43
N LEU A 92 1.37 4.48 7.42
CA LEU A 92 1.83 4.93 8.73
C LEU A 92 2.50 3.77 9.48
N ASN A 93 3.78 3.92 9.81
CA ASN A 93 4.49 3.02 10.69
C ASN A 93 4.09 3.31 12.15
N ARG A 94 3.09 2.56 12.65
CA ARG A 94 2.58 2.73 14.01
C ARG A 94 3.65 2.54 15.08
N ARG A 95 4.66 1.69 14.86
CA ARG A 95 5.74 1.48 15.83
C ARG A 95 6.53 2.76 16.02
N LEU A 96 7.06 3.31 14.92
CA LEU A 96 7.85 4.55 14.94
C LEU A 96 7.02 5.74 15.40
N TYR A 97 5.74 5.79 15.02
CA TYR A 97 4.82 6.81 15.49
C TYR A 97 4.63 6.72 17.02
N ASN A 98 4.33 5.53 17.55
CA ASN A 98 4.12 5.33 18.97
C ASN A 98 5.39 5.56 19.79
N ASP A 99 6.57 5.20 19.29
CA ASP A 99 7.85 5.44 19.98
C ASP A 99 8.09 6.94 20.23
N LYS A 100 7.62 7.81 19.32
CA LYS A 100 7.79 9.27 19.42
C LYS A 100 6.58 10.01 20.00
N HIS A 101 5.42 9.36 20.06
CA HIS A 101 4.15 9.92 20.55
C HIS A 101 3.58 9.11 21.72
N SER A 102 4.41 8.33 22.41
CA SER A 102 4.04 7.44 23.51
C SER A 102 3.32 8.19 24.64
N ASP A 103 3.73 9.41 24.93
CA ASP A 103 3.13 10.28 25.95
C ASP A 103 1.73 10.79 25.57
N THR A 104 1.32 10.71 24.29
CA THR A 104 0.07 11.27 23.76
C THR A 104 -1.06 10.24 23.58
N LEU A 105 -0.77 8.95 23.77
CA LEU A 105 -1.69 7.83 23.49
C LEU A 105 -2.55 7.39 24.69
N LEU A 106 -2.33 7.95 25.87
CA LEU A 106 -3.04 7.57 27.10
C LEU A 106 -4.52 7.97 27.14
N ASP A 107 -4.99 8.83 26.23
CA ASP A 107 -6.32 9.45 26.34
C ASP A 107 -7.36 8.96 25.30
N GLY A 108 -7.06 7.88 24.58
CA GLY A 108 -8.06 7.08 23.86
C GLY A 108 -8.85 7.77 22.74
N ARG A 109 -8.43 8.94 22.24
CA ARG A 109 -9.14 9.67 21.18
C ARG A 109 -8.28 9.87 19.94
N ASN A 110 -8.93 9.64 18.79
CA ASN A 110 -8.55 9.94 17.41
C ASN A 110 -7.12 10.44 17.21
N LEU A 111 -6.30 9.54 16.66
CA LEU A 111 -5.02 9.85 16.05
C LEU A 111 -5.20 10.88 14.94
N ALA A 112 -5.14 12.17 15.29
CA ALA A 112 -5.07 13.28 14.34
C ALA A 112 -3.65 13.32 13.76
N VAL A 113 -3.29 12.30 13.00
CA VAL A 113 -1.96 12.17 12.41
C VAL A 113 -1.90 13.09 11.18
N SER A 114 -1.11 14.15 11.29
CA SER A 114 -0.73 15.01 10.17
C SER A 114 0.54 14.45 9.52
N TYR A 115 0.46 14.14 8.22
CA TYR A 115 1.47 13.41 7.43
C TYR A 115 2.59 14.28 6.85
N GLU A 116 2.77 15.50 7.37
CA GLU A 116 3.84 16.39 6.89
C GLU A 116 5.23 15.96 7.38
N ASN A 117 5.32 14.94 8.24
CA ASN A 117 6.57 14.38 8.71
C ASN A 117 6.80 12.96 8.18
N ASN A 118 7.70 12.83 7.19
CA ASN A 118 8.08 11.56 6.54
C ASN A 118 8.80 10.56 7.47
N SER A 119 9.11 10.91 8.73
CA SER A 119 9.87 10.05 9.65
C SER A 119 9.15 8.76 10.11
N TYR A 120 7.84 8.62 9.87
CA TYR A 120 7.05 7.46 10.29
C TYR A 120 6.26 6.82 9.15
N ILE A 121 6.72 7.00 7.92
CA ILE A 121 6.03 6.50 6.75
C ILE A 121 6.83 5.36 6.14
N ASP A 122 6.19 4.20 6.05
CA ASP A 122 6.68 3.08 5.27
C ASP A 122 6.19 3.23 3.83
N THR A 123 7.12 3.22 2.88
CA THR A 123 6.81 3.34 1.45
C THR A 123 6.92 1.99 0.78
N TYR A 124 5.79 1.48 0.31
CA TYR A 124 5.73 0.28 -0.53
C TYR A 124 5.55 0.65 -2.00
N ARG A 125 5.74 -0.34 -2.87
CA ARG A 125 5.66 -0.21 -4.32
C ARG A 125 4.74 -1.29 -4.86
N ILE A 126 3.81 -0.90 -5.71
CA ILE A 126 2.98 -1.82 -6.50
C ILE A 126 3.17 -1.46 -7.97
N MET A 127 3.38 -2.45 -8.81
CA MET A 127 3.31 -2.31 -10.25
C MET A 127 2.19 -3.20 -10.78
N THR A 128 1.27 -2.61 -11.53
CA THR A 128 0.22 -3.33 -12.23
C THR A 128 0.51 -3.32 -13.72
N SER A 129 0.38 -4.48 -14.36
CA SER A 129 0.55 -4.64 -15.80
C SER A 129 -0.75 -5.10 -16.45
N LYS A 130 -1.06 -4.52 -17.61
CA LYS A 130 -2.16 -4.95 -18.48
C LYS A 130 -1.74 -6.09 -19.41
#